data_AF-A0A939KV18-F1
#
_entry.id   AF-A0A939KV18-F1
#
_cell.length_a   1.000
_cell.length_b   1.000
_cell.length_c   1.000
_cell.angle_alpha   90.00
_cell.angle_beta   90.00
_cell.angle_gamma   90.00
#
_symmetry.space_group_name_H-M   'P 1'
#
loop_
_entity.id
_entity.type
_entity.pdbx_description
1 polymer ?
#
loop_
_entity_poly.entity_id
_entity_poly.type
_entity_poly.pdbx_seq_one_letter_code
_entity_poly.pdbx_strand_id
1 'polypeptide(L)'
;MNTEHVTLELPANLHEQLQALATAEETDVVSYLEQLVTNAYQRERWLKTLDNLYQLIQARGGLQLGDTQEEINERLRQTRQEIFEEEYAHLYR
;
A
#
# COMPACT_ATOMS: atom_id res chain seq x y z
N MET A 1 12.28 24.99 6.12
CA MET A 1 12.81 23.61 6.20
C MET A 1 14.27 23.69 5.82
N ASN A 2 15.18 23.17 6.65
CA ASN A 2 16.60 23.08 6.27
C ASN A 2 16.71 22.08 5.13
N THR A 3 17.05 22.55 3.93
CA THR A 3 17.40 21.68 2.82
C THR A 3 18.85 21.25 3.02
N GLU A 4 19.04 20.15 3.75
CA GLU A 4 20.32 19.45 3.75
C GLU A 4 20.58 18.94 2.33
N HIS A 5 21.68 19.39 1.73
CA HIS A 5 22.09 18.95 0.41
C HIS A 5 23.03 17.76 0.56
N VAL A 6 22.73 16.68 -0.16
CA VAL A 6 23.54 15.45 -0.18
C VAL A 6 24.07 15.25 -1.60
N THR A 7 25.35 14.95 -1.73
CA THR A 7 25.98 14.59 -3.00
C THR A 7 26.07 13.06 -3.08
N LEU A 8 25.64 12.50 -4.21
CA LEU A 8 25.72 11.06 -4.49
C LEU A 8 26.64 10.83 -5.69
N GLU A 9 27.57 9.89 -5.56
CA GLU A 9 28.37 9.42 -6.69
C GLU A 9 27.60 8.32 -7.42
N LEU A 10 27.39 8.50 -8.73
CA LEU A 10 26.66 7.57 -9.58
C LEU A 10 27.55 7.14 -10.76
N PRO A 11 27.43 5.89 -11.24
CA PRO A 11 28.00 5.50 -12.52
C PRO A 11 27.52 6.43 -13.64
N ALA A 12 28.43 6.86 -14.52
CA ALA A 12 28.11 7.83 -15.57
C ALA A 12 26.96 7.37 -16.48
N ASN A 13 26.94 6.08 -16.84
CA ASN A 13 25.87 5.48 -17.63
C ASN A 13 24.50 5.53 -16.95
N LEU A 14 24.46 5.40 -15.62
CA LEU A 14 23.23 5.50 -14.85
C LEU A 14 22.73 6.95 -14.80
N HIS A 15 23.64 7.91 -14.61
CA HIS A 15 23.30 9.33 -14.67
C HIS A 15 22.71 9.73 -16.03
N GLU A 16 23.32 9.30 -17.13
CA GLU A 16 22.80 9.55 -18.49
C GLU A 16 21.39 8.97 -18.69
N GLN A 17 21.15 7.75 -18.20
CA GLN A 17 19.83 7.12 -18.27
C GLN A 17 18.78 7.89 -17.45
N LEU A 18 19.12 8.27 -16.22
CA LEU A 18 18.24 9.07 -15.37
C LEU A 18 17.92 10.42 -16.02
N GLN A 19 18.89 11.05 -16.67
CA GLN A 19 18.70 12.31 -17.36
C GLN A 19 17.80 12.18 -18.59
N ALA A 20 17.94 11.10 -19.37
CA ALA A 20 17.05 10.82 -20.49
C ALA A 20 15.60 10.56 -20.03
N LEU A 21 15.43 9.80 -18.94
CA LEU A 21 14.12 9.52 -18.36
C LEU A 21 13.45 10.77 -17.78
N ALA A 22 14.19 11.58 -17.02
CA ALA A 22 13.70 12.84 -16.49
C ALA A 22 13.26 13.80 -17.61
N THR A 23 14.05 13.87 -18.70
CA THR A 23 13.69 14.67 -19.88
C THR A 23 12.41 14.17 -20.55
N ALA A 24 12.22 12.85 -20.65
CA ALA A 24 11.02 12.26 -21.23
C ALA A 24 9.76 12.51 -20.38
N GLU A 25 9.92 12.65 -19.07
CA GLU A 25 8.84 13.00 -18.12
C GLU A 25 8.74 14.51 -17.86
N GLU A 26 9.43 15.34 -18.65
CA GLU A 26 9.42 16.80 -18.55
C GLU A 26 9.78 17.33 -17.15
N THR A 27 10.71 16.64 -16.48
CA THR A 27 11.16 16.94 -15.12
C THR A 27 12.68 17.00 -15.01
N ASP A 28 13.21 17.49 -13.89
CA ASP A 28 14.64 17.46 -13.60
C ASP A 28 15.06 16.14 -12.92
N VAL A 29 16.36 15.83 -12.97
CA VAL A 29 16.90 14.55 -12.46
C VAL A 29 16.67 14.37 -10.96
N VAL A 30 16.71 15.44 -10.17
CA VAL A 30 16.51 15.36 -8.72
C VAL A 30 15.04 15.04 -8.42
N SER A 31 14.13 15.76 -9.05
CA SER A 31 12.68 15.50 -8.94
C SER A 31 12.32 14.09 -9.42
N TYR A 32 12.92 13.63 -10.52
CA TYR A 32 12.74 12.27 -11.02
C TYR A 32 13.24 11.21 -10.03
N LEU A 33 14.40 11.44 -9.42
CA LEU A 33 14.94 10.55 -8.38
C LEU A 33 14.04 10.49 -7.15
N GLU A 34 13.48 11.62 -6.71
CA GLU A 34 12.53 11.65 -5.59
C GLU A 34 11.27 10.82 -5.88
N GLN A 35 10.72 10.96 -7.09
CA GLN A 35 9.58 10.16 -7.55
C GLN A 35 9.93 8.68 -7.61
N LEU A 36 11.09 8.33 -8.17
CA LEU A 36 11.54 6.95 -8.31
C LEU A 36 11.71 6.28 -6.94
N VAL A 37 12.35 6.96 -5.99
CA VAL A 37 12.52 6.46 -4.61
C VAL A 37 11.17 6.31 -3.92
N THR A 38 10.29 7.29 -4.05
CA THR A 38 8.94 7.25 -3.47
C THR A 38 8.15 6.07 -4.02
N ASN A 39 8.16 5.88 -5.34
CA ASN A 39 7.47 4.77 -6.00
C ASN A 39 8.04 3.41 -5.59
N ALA A 40 9.37 3.28 -5.52
CA ALA A 40 10.04 2.06 -5.07
C ALA A 40 9.65 1.71 -3.63
N TYR A 41 9.68 2.69 -2.72
CA TYR A 41 9.32 2.49 -1.32
C TYR A 41 7.83 2.14 -1.16
N GLN A 42 6.93 2.84 -1.87
CA GLN A 42 5.50 2.53 -1.84
C GLN A 42 5.22 1.11 -2.33
N ARG A 43 5.87 0.69 -3.43
CA ARG A 43 5.74 -0.66 -3.96
C ARG A 43 6.24 -1.71 -2.97
N GLU A 44 7.40 -1.51 -2.37
CA GLU A 44 7.94 -2.44 -1.38
C GLU A 44 7.01 -2.55 -0.16
N ARG A 45 6.54 -1.41 0.35
CA ARG A 45 5.61 -1.36 1.47
C ARG A 45 4.30 -2.07 1.15
N TRP A 46 3.77 -1.87 -0.05
CA TRP A 46 2.55 -2.54 -0.52
C TRP A 46 2.73 -4.06 -0.53
N LEU A 47 3.83 -4.56 -1.11
CA LEU A 47 4.12 -6.00 -1.16
C LEU A 47 4.26 -6.60 0.23
N LYS A 48 4.96 -5.93 1.15
CA LYS A 48 5.06 -6.36 2.56
C LYS A 48 3.71 -6.39 3.26
N THR A 49 2.87 -5.38 2.99
CA THR A 49 1.53 -5.29 3.60
C THR A 49 0.62 -6.41 3.08
N LEU A 50 0.69 -6.73 1.79
CA LEU A 50 -0.05 -7.85 1.21
C LEU A 50 0.41 -9.19 1.78
N ASP A 51 1.71 -9.41 1.91
CA ASP A 51 2.23 -10.65 2.51
C ASP A 51 1.76 -10.79 3.96
N ASN A 52 1.87 -9.73 4.77
CA ASN A 52 1.37 -9.72 6.14
C ASN A 52 -0.14 -10.04 6.20
N LEU A 53 -0.94 -9.45 5.31
CA LEU A 53 -2.37 -9.71 5.24
C LEU A 53 -2.67 -11.16 4.88
N TYR A 54 -1.92 -11.73 3.93
CA TYR A 54 -2.04 -13.13 3.56
C TYR A 54 -1.70 -14.04 4.75
N GLN A 55 -0.60 -13.79 5.45
CA GLN A 55 -0.21 -14.56 6.64
C GLN A 55 -1.26 -14.47 7.74
N LEU A 56 -1.85 -13.29 7.97
CA LEU A 56 -2.92 -13.10 8.95
C LEU A 56 -4.19 -13.90 8.60
N ILE A 57 -4.58 -13.90 7.32
CA ILE A 57 -5.71 -14.70 6.84
C ILE A 57 -5.43 -16.18 7.05
N GLN A 58 -4.25 -16.66 6.66
CA GLN A 58 -3.87 -18.07 6.85
C GLN A 58 -3.82 -18.47 8.32
N ALA A 59 -3.23 -17.64 9.18
CA ALA A 59 -3.16 -17.89 10.63
C ALA A 59 -4.55 -17.95 11.29
N ARG A 60 -5.54 -17.27 10.73
CA ARG A 60 -6.95 -17.32 11.18
C ARG A 60 -7.76 -18.45 10.54
N GLY A 61 -7.13 -19.32 9.74
CA GLY A 61 -7.80 -20.42 9.05
C GLY A 61 -8.60 -19.99 7.84
N GLY A 62 -8.20 -18.90 7.18
CA GLY A 62 -8.91 -18.32 6.04
C GLY A 62 -9.90 -17.22 6.46
N LEU A 63 -10.69 -16.75 5.49
CA LEU A 63 -11.66 -15.66 5.71
C LEU A 63 -12.94 -16.12 6.42
N GLN A 64 -13.17 -17.43 6.55
CA GLN A 64 -14.33 -18.03 7.22
C GLN A 64 -15.68 -17.46 6.73
N LEU A 65 -15.80 -17.19 5.43
CA LEU A 65 -17.00 -16.61 4.81
C LEU A 65 -17.97 -17.66 4.26
N GLY A 66 -17.61 -18.95 4.25
CA GLY A 66 -18.37 -20.01 3.58
C GLY A 66 -17.96 -20.18 2.11
N ASP A 67 -18.54 -21.16 1.44
CA ASP A 67 -18.16 -21.58 0.08
C ASP A 67 -19.17 -21.12 -0.97
N THR A 68 -20.39 -20.76 -0.56
CA THR A 68 -21.47 -20.30 -1.44
C THR A 68 -21.75 -18.81 -1.29
N GLN A 69 -22.34 -18.22 -2.33
CA GLN A 69 -22.71 -16.80 -2.30
C GLN A 69 -23.72 -16.49 -1.18
N GLU A 70 -24.67 -17.39 -0.93
CA GLU A 70 -25.65 -17.27 0.14
C GLU A 70 -24.99 -17.29 1.53
N GLU A 71 -24.07 -18.22 1.77
CA GLU A 71 -23.31 -18.30 3.03
C GLU A 71 -22.45 -17.05 3.26
N ILE A 72 -21.77 -16.56 2.22
CA ILE A 72 -20.98 -15.33 2.27
C ILE A 72 -21.86 -14.14 2.62
N ASN A 73 -23.01 -13.99 1.96
CA ASN A 73 -23.93 -12.89 2.21
C ASN A 73 -24.49 -12.92 3.63
N GLU A 74 -24.86 -14.10 4.13
CA GLU A 74 -25.38 -14.26 5.48
C GLU A 74 -24.31 -13.99 6.53
N ARG A 75 -23.07 -14.47 6.32
CA ARG A 75 -21.96 -14.20 7.22
C ARG A 75 -21.63 -12.70 7.28
N LEU A 76 -21.59 -12.03 6.13
CA LEU A 76 -21.40 -10.58 6.07
C LEU A 76 -22.52 -9.81 6.76
N ARG A 77 -23.77 -10.27 6.64
CA ARG A 77 -24.92 -9.66 7.32
C ARG A 77 -24.78 -9.76 8.85
N GLN A 78 -24.41 -10.95 9.35
CA GLN A 78 -24.18 -11.18 10.78
C GLN A 78 -23.06 -10.28 11.31
N THR A 79 -21.91 -10.24 10.63
CA THR A 79 -20.79 -9.39 11.03
C THR A 79 -21.15 -7.91 11.03
N ARG A 80 -21.94 -7.44 10.06
CA ARG A 80 -22.43 -6.04 10.07
C ARG A 80 -23.33 -5.75 11.26
N GLN A 81 -24.17 -6.71 11.66
CA GLN A 81 -25.02 -6.56 12.83
C GLN A 81 -24.19 -6.53 14.12
N GLU A 82 -23.21 -7.42 14.26
CA GLU A 82 -22.27 -7.43 15.40
C GLU A 82 -21.54 -6.09 15.55
N ILE A 83 -20.99 -5.55 14.44
CA ILE A 83 -20.33 -4.23 14.43
C ILE A 83 -21.31 -3.13 14.85
N PHE A 84 -22.55 -3.15 14.34
CA PHE A 84 -23.55 -2.15 14.72
C PHE A 84 -23.88 -2.22 16.22
N GLU A 85 -24.05 -3.42 16.77
CA GLU A 85 -24.34 -3.63 18.18
C GLU A 85 -23.18 -3.20 19.09
N GLU A 86 -21.94 -3.46 18.68
CA GLU A 86 -20.74 -3.08 19.44
C GLU A 86 -20.43 -1.58 19.34
N GLU A 87 -20.42 -1.02 18.12
CA GLU A 87 -19.91 0.32 17.85
C GLU A 87 -21.00 1.41 17.81
N TYR A 88 -22.27 1.08 17.63
CA TYR A 88 -23.30 2.10 17.36
C TYR A 88 -24.56 1.97 18.22
N ALA A 89 -24.85 0.82 18.84
CA ALA A 89 -26.06 0.66 19.64
C ALA A 89 -26.14 1.63 20.83
N HIS A 90 -25.00 2.08 21.33
CA HIS A 90 -24.93 3.08 22.41
C HIS A 90 -25.29 4.51 21.96
N LEU A 91 -25.38 4.78 20.65
CA LEU A 91 -25.79 6.08 20.09
C LEU A 91 -27.30 6.21 19.88
N TYR A 92 -28.04 5.10 19.96
CA TYR A 92 -29.49 5.03 19.75
C TYR A 92 -30.28 4.67 21.02
N ARG A 93 -29.62 4.70 22.18
CA ARG A 93 -30.23 4.53 23.50
C ARG A 93 -30.39 5.89 24.18
#